data_AF-A0A9W4HP23-F1
#
_entry.id   AF-A0A9W4HP23-F1
#
_cell.length_a   1.000
_cell.length_b   1.000
_cell.length_c   1.000
_cell.angle_alpha   90.00
_cell.angle_beta   90.00
_cell.angle_gamma   90.00
#
_symmetry.space_group_name_H-M   'P 1'
#
loop_
_entity.id
_entity.type
_entity.pdbx_description
1 polymer ?
#
loop_
_entity_poly.entity_id
_entity_poly.type
_entity_poly.pdbx_seq_one_letter_code
_entity_poly.pdbx_strand_id
1 'polypeptide(L)'
;MPLRIIEGESPGPVPWGSLPLDIYLLSEWETPHPSQPTESPSARRQRLIRQFLALGLEGREPYQARTETPPTPTEAQIAEILLPVRPEALRPYAAYTTCLEEGLWLRLCYKKEEAHESIWSHNEDVAYVGPDGVVLDDEEIFGGLDLAAALEIFPERVTNEGSSGHIKLREETLREILGDLEDDTGSGEEDYSDDIKEKVAEFRASRAKNPLLKYGLYHAACVVTHAFVEDEVALDGGGLLHVFWDDCGNVVRQWRVEDDGVEDNFDGAWAEGAWKENFINAIGELGPAYHEGGMRGPPYNI
;
A
#
# COMPACT_ATOMS: atom_id res chain seq x y z
N MET A 1 8.34 2.11 20.40
CA MET A 1 7.21 1.66 21.24
C MET A 1 6.69 0.31 20.76
N PRO A 2 6.10 -0.56 21.59
CA PRO A 2 5.68 -1.86 21.07
C PRO A 2 4.59 -1.73 20.00
N LEU A 3 4.61 -2.69 19.07
CA LEU A 3 3.52 -2.98 18.13
C LEU A 3 2.17 -2.90 18.85
N ARG A 4 1.27 -2.02 18.41
CA ARG A 4 -0.03 -1.81 19.07
C ARG A 4 -1.11 -1.30 18.12
N ILE A 5 -2.35 -1.40 18.58
CA ILE A 5 -3.49 -0.60 18.11
C ILE A 5 -3.65 0.56 19.10
N ILE A 6 -3.98 1.77 18.64
CA ILE A 6 -3.95 2.97 19.50
C ILE A 6 -4.91 2.87 20.69
N GLU A 7 -6.19 2.57 20.44
CA GLU A 7 -7.24 2.42 21.46
C GLU A 7 -7.81 0.99 21.54
N GLY A 8 -7.31 0.07 20.70
CA GLY A 8 -7.80 -1.31 20.59
C GLY A 8 -7.05 -2.33 21.45
N GLU A 9 -7.68 -3.48 21.68
CA GLU A 9 -7.03 -4.64 22.30
C GLU A 9 -6.03 -5.28 21.33
N SER A 10 -4.91 -5.79 21.85
CA SER A 10 -3.95 -6.55 21.05
C SER A 10 -4.65 -7.75 20.36
N PRO A 11 -4.40 -7.99 19.07
CA PRO A 11 -5.04 -9.08 18.36
C PRO A 11 -4.75 -10.45 19.00
N GLY A 12 -5.69 -11.38 18.86
CA GLY A 12 -5.51 -12.75 19.30
C GLY A 12 -4.46 -13.51 18.50
N PRO A 13 -3.99 -14.68 19.00
CA PRO A 13 -3.05 -15.51 18.28
C PRO A 13 -3.65 -16.05 16.97
N VAL A 14 -2.82 -16.07 15.92
CA VAL A 14 -3.22 -16.55 14.59
C VAL A 14 -2.71 -17.98 14.39
N PRO A 15 -3.59 -18.97 14.13
CA PRO A 15 -3.18 -20.35 13.89
C PRO A 15 -2.18 -20.49 12.75
N TRP A 16 -1.24 -21.44 12.85
CA TRP A 16 -0.30 -21.73 11.77
C TRP A 16 -1.03 -22.32 10.55
N GLY A 17 -0.73 -21.81 9.36
CA GLY A 17 -1.36 -22.28 8.13
C GLY A 17 -2.71 -21.63 7.81
N SER A 18 -3.19 -20.71 8.64
CA SER A 18 -4.47 -20.03 8.40
C SER A 18 -4.39 -18.78 7.53
N LEU A 19 -3.19 -18.20 7.36
CA LEU A 19 -2.99 -17.02 6.52
C LEU A 19 -2.81 -17.42 5.05
N PRO A 20 -3.30 -16.64 4.08
CA PRO A 20 -3.06 -16.88 2.66
C PRO A 20 -1.58 -17.04 2.32
N LEU A 21 -0.71 -16.21 2.91
CA LEU A 21 0.74 -16.32 2.73
C LEU A 21 1.32 -17.62 3.32
N ASP A 22 0.86 -18.06 4.50
CA ASP A 22 1.28 -19.35 5.07
C ASP A 22 0.94 -20.49 4.09
N ILE A 23 -0.29 -20.47 3.55
CA ILE A 23 -0.77 -21.48 2.59
C ILE A 23 0.07 -21.45 1.31
N TYR A 24 0.39 -20.26 0.79
CA TYR A 24 1.25 -20.09 -0.38
C TYR A 24 2.64 -20.69 -0.14
N LEU A 25 3.30 -20.28 0.97
CA LEU A 25 4.64 -20.75 1.31
C LEU A 25 4.69 -22.26 1.46
N LEU A 26 3.72 -22.87 2.15
CA LEU A 26 3.64 -24.32 2.29
C LEU A 26 3.43 -25.04 0.95
N SER A 27 2.73 -24.41 0.01
CA SER A 27 2.42 -25.00 -1.29
C SER A 27 3.60 -24.91 -2.27
N GLU A 28 4.34 -23.81 -2.23
CA GLU A 28 5.41 -23.50 -3.18
C GLU A 28 6.82 -23.74 -2.63
N TRP A 29 6.95 -24.25 -1.39
CA TRP A 29 8.25 -24.43 -0.73
C TRP A 29 9.23 -25.31 -1.52
N GLU A 30 8.73 -26.37 -2.15
CA GLU A 30 9.55 -27.30 -2.92
C GLU A 30 9.71 -26.89 -4.38
N THR A 31 9.09 -25.78 -4.82
CA THR A 31 9.21 -25.25 -6.17
C THR A 31 10.57 -24.59 -6.36
N PRO A 32 11.50 -25.19 -7.13
CA PRO A 32 12.86 -24.68 -7.25
C PRO A 32 12.89 -23.40 -8.08
N HIS A 33 13.77 -22.46 -7.74
CA HIS A 33 13.99 -21.29 -8.57
C HIS A 33 14.70 -21.70 -9.88
N PRO A 34 14.16 -21.38 -11.07
CA PRO A 34 14.72 -21.84 -12.35
C PRO A 34 16.18 -21.47 -12.58
N SER A 35 16.63 -20.32 -12.05
CA SER A 35 18.01 -19.86 -12.19
C SER A 35 18.87 -20.08 -10.94
N GLN A 36 18.29 -20.55 -9.82
CA GLN A 36 19.00 -20.77 -8.55
C GLN A 36 18.45 -22.02 -7.82
N PRO A 37 18.71 -23.23 -8.33
CA PRO A 37 18.16 -24.46 -7.75
C PRO A 37 18.72 -24.79 -6.35
N THR A 38 19.81 -24.15 -5.93
CA THR A 38 20.47 -24.36 -4.63
C THR A 38 20.35 -23.13 -3.72
N GLU A 39 19.26 -22.38 -3.82
CA GLU A 39 19.00 -21.25 -2.93
C GLU A 39 18.90 -21.69 -1.45
N SER A 40 19.30 -20.80 -0.53
CA SER A 40 19.14 -21.05 0.91
C SER A 40 17.67 -20.93 1.33
N PRO A 41 17.25 -21.54 2.45
CA PRO A 41 15.88 -21.40 2.96
C PRO A 41 15.44 -19.94 3.15
N SER A 42 16.34 -19.06 3.61
CA SER A 42 16.03 -17.63 3.75
C SER A 42 15.83 -16.94 2.41
N ALA A 43 16.69 -17.21 1.41
CA ALA A 43 16.55 -16.65 0.07
C ALA A 43 15.25 -17.15 -0.60
N ARG A 44 14.92 -18.43 -0.40
CA ARG A 44 13.67 -19.02 -0.85
C ARG A 44 12.45 -18.32 -0.25
N ARG A 45 12.43 -18.12 1.08
CA ARG A 45 11.33 -17.39 1.75
C ARG A 45 11.15 -16.00 1.16
N GLN A 46 12.23 -15.22 1.07
CA GLN A 46 12.15 -13.86 0.53
C GLN A 46 11.64 -13.85 -0.92
N ARG A 47 12.12 -14.77 -1.75
CA ARG A 47 11.63 -14.94 -3.12
C ARG A 47 10.13 -15.26 -3.15
N LEU A 48 9.68 -16.21 -2.35
CA LEU A 48 8.28 -16.63 -2.32
C LEU A 48 7.37 -15.51 -1.80
N ILE A 49 7.80 -14.73 -0.80
CA ILE A 49 7.06 -13.54 -0.33
C ILE A 49 6.88 -12.53 -1.46
N ARG A 50 7.96 -12.22 -2.19
CA ARG A 50 7.90 -11.32 -3.36
C ARG A 50 7.01 -11.86 -4.48
N GLN A 51 7.07 -13.17 -4.74
CA GLN A 51 6.19 -13.81 -5.73
C GLN A 51 4.73 -13.71 -5.29
N PHE A 52 4.44 -13.95 -4.01
CA PHE A 52 3.09 -13.83 -3.46
C PHE A 52 2.52 -12.41 -3.53
N LEU A 53 3.34 -11.39 -3.24
CA LEU A 53 2.99 -9.99 -3.46
C LEU A 53 2.67 -9.74 -4.94
N ALA A 54 3.55 -10.17 -5.85
CA ALA A 54 3.40 -9.97 -7.29
C ALA A 54 2.20 -10.70 -7.94
N LEU A 55 1.57 -11.65 -7.25
CA LEU A 55 0.35 -12.30 -7.73
C LEU A 55 -0.84 -11.33 -7.89
N GLY A 56 -0.84 -10.22 -7.15
CA GLY A 56 -2.01 -9.36 -7.03
C GLY A 56 -3.20 -10.06 -6.38
N LEU A 57 -4.34 -9.38 -6.30
CA LEU A 57 -5.51 -9.92 -5.63
C LEU A 57 -6.05 -11.18 -6.33
N GLU A 58 -6.20 -11.16 -7.66
CA GLU A 58 -6.69 -12.31 -8.45
C GLU A 58 -5.81 -13.55 -8.31
N GLY A 59 -4.48 -13.39 -8.42
CA GLY A 59 -3.56 -14.52 -8.29
C GLY A 59 -3.54 -15.11 -6.88
N ARG A 60 -3.97 -14.35 -5.86
CA ARG A 60 -4.05 -14.82 -4.46
C ARG A 60 -5.38 -15.51 -4.11
N GLU A 61 -6.43 -15.38 -4.93
CA GLU A 61 -7.75 -15.98 -4.69
C GLU A 61 -7.69 -17.47 -4.31
N PRO A 62 -6.89 -18.34 -4.98
CA PRO A 62 -6.84 -19.76 -4.62
C PRO A 62 -6.32 -20.01 -3.18
N TYR A 63 -5.47 -19.13 -2.66
CA TYR A 63 -4.91 -19.24 -1.32
C TYR A 63 -5.85 -18.63 -0.29
N GLN A 64 -6.56 -17.54 -0.64
CA GLN A 64 -7.63 -16.98 0.17
C GLN A 64 -8.78 -17.97 0.36
N ALA A 65 -9.26 -18.62 -0.71
CA ALA A 65 -10.33 -19.63 -0.61
C ALA A 65 -9.97 -20.80 0.33
N ARG A 66 -8.68 -21.17 0.39
CA ARG A 66 -8.19 -22.24 1.28
C ARG A 66 -8.14 -21.84 2.76
N THR A 67 -8.30 -20.57 3.10
CA THR A 67 -8.42 -20.13 4.50
C THR A 67 -9.70 -20.63 5.18
N GLU A 68 -10.74 -20.97 4.42
CA GLU A 68 -11.97 -21.59 4.95
C GLU A 68 -11.72 -23.00 5.51
N THR A 69 -10.73 -23.70 4.95
CA THR A 69 -10.30 -25.04 5.36
C THR A 69 -8.77 -25.11 5.40
N PRO A 70 -8.15 -24.39 6.37
CA PRO A 70 -6.72 -24.19 6.35
C PRO A 70 -5.96 -25.49 6.57
N PRO A 71 -4.80 -25.68 5.91
CA PRO A 71 -3.94 -26.84 6.16
C PRO A 71 -3.45 -26.82 7.62
N THR A 72 -3.21 -28.01 8.18
CA THR A 72 -2.52 -28.16 9.45
C THR A 72 -1.04 -28.42 9.18
N PRO A 73 -0.14 -27.42 9.32
CA PRO A 73 1.28 -27.63 9.09
C PRO A 73 1.89 -28.53 10.16
N THR A 74 2.90 -29.30 9.77
CA THR A 74 3.73 -30.08 10.71
C THR A 74 4.69 -29.18 11.48
N GLU A 75 5.19 -29.65 12.63
CA GLU A 75 6.20 -28.94 13.43
C GLU A 75 7.45 -28.56 12.61
N ALA A 76 7.90 -29.43 11.71
CA ALA A 76 9.04 -29.15 10.83
C ALA A 76 8.73 -28.01 9.86
N GLN A 77 7.53 -28.00 9.25
CA GLN A 77 7.10 -26.92 8.37
C GLN A 77 6.95 -25.60 9.13
N ILE A 78 6.43 -25.63 10.35
CA ILE A 78 6.35 -24.43 11.20
C ILE A 78 7.76 -23.89 11.46
N ALA A 79 8.67 -24.72 11.96
CA ALA A 79 10.01 -24.29 12.36
C ALA A 79 10.87 -23.80 11.18
N GLU A 80 10.80 -24.47 10.03
CA GLU A 80 11.65 -24.17 8.87
C GLU A 80 11.05 -23.09 7.95
N ILE A 81 9.73 -23.13 7.72
CA ILE A 81 9.06 -22.34 6.69
C ILE A 81 8.38 -21.13 7.31
N LEU A 82 7.48 -21.33 8.27
CA LEU A 82 6.52 -20.30 8.69
C LEU A 82 7.01 -19.39 9.83
N LEU A 83 7.58 -19.98 10.88
CA LEU A 83 8.10 -19.24 12.03
C LEU A 83 9.14 -18.19 11.62
N PRO A 84 10.06 -18.47 10.68
CA PRO A 84 11.06 -17.48 10.28
C PRO A 84 10.54 -16.37 9.36
N VAL A 85 9.29 -16.44 8.87
CA VAL A 85 8.74 -15.45 7.91
C VAL A 85 8.71 -14.05 8.50
N ARG A 86 8.39 -13.95 9.79
CA ARG A 86 8.26 -12.68 10.50
C ARG A 86 8.56 -12.88 11.98
N PRO A 87 8.92 -11.81 12.70
CA PRO A 87 8.94 -11.82 14.16
C PRO A 87 7.61 -12.29 14.75
N GLU A 88 7.66 -13.14 15.78
CA GLU A 88 6.48 -13.72 16.41
C GLU A 88 5.52 -12.64 16.95
N ALA A 89 6.07 -11.52 17.42
CA ALA A 89 5.31 -10.36 17.90
C ALA A 89 4.41 -9.72 16.83
N LEU A 90 4.76 -9.84 15.54
CA LEU A 90 3.95 -9.34 14.42
C LEU A 90 2.85 -10.32 13.97
N ARG A 91 2.94 -11.59 14.34
CA ARG A 91 1.99 -12.61 13.87
C ARG A 91 0.53 -12.30 14.24
N PRO A 92 0.19 -11.84 15.46
CA PRO A 92 -1.19 -11.48 15.80
C PRO A 92 -1.78 -10.40 14.88
N TYR A 93 -0.97 -9.41 14.50
CA TYR A 93 -1.37 -8.32 13.61
C TYR A 93 -1.60 -8.78 12.17
N ALA A 94 -1.02 -9.90 11.77
CA ALA A 94 -1.13 -10.41 10.40
C ALA A 94 -2.56 -10.83 10.02
N ALA A 95 -3.43 -11.16 10.98
CA ALA A 95 -4.85 -11.44 10.71
C ALA A 95 -5.77 -10.25 11.04
N TYR A 96 -5.20 -9.13 11.52
CA TYR A 96 -5.96 -7.98 11.96
C TYR A 96 -6.34 -7.10 10.77
N THR A 97 -7.48 -7.42 10.16
CA THR A 97 -8.03 -6.73 8.99
C THR A 97 -9.10 -5.69 9.34
N THR A 98 -9.43 -5.48 10.62
CA THR A 98 -10.49 -4.54 11.00
C THR A 98 -10.07 -3.07 10.89
N CYS A 99 -8.77 -2.79 10.78
CA CYS A 99 -8.19 -1.43 10.65
C CYS A 99 -7.91 -1.03 9.20
N LEU A 100 -8.51 -1.68 8.20
CA LEU A 100 -8.20 -1.39 6.80
C LEU A 100 -8.80 -0.05 6.32
N GLU A 101 -9.82 0.44 7.03
CA GLU A 101 -10.35 1.81 6.93
C GLU A 101 -9.54 2.81 7.76
N GLU A 102 -8.50 2.37 8.48
CA GLU A 102 -7.64 3.22 9.30
C GLU A 102 -6.18 3.14 8.87
N GLY A 103 -5.39 4.14 9.26
CA GLY A 103 -4.02 4.34 8.86
C GLY A 103 -3.05 3.37 9.52
N LEU A 104 -1.88 3.28 8.90
CA LEU A 104 -0.74 2.55 9.43
C LEU A 104 0.35 3.54 9.78
N TRP A 105 0.82 3.56 11.02
CA TRP A 105 2.05 4.24 11.39
C TRP A 105 3.22 3.28 11.27
N LEU A 106 4.26 3.65 10.52
CA LEU A 106 5.46 2.85 10.34
C LEU A 106 6.70 3.70 10.67
N ARG A 107 7.40 3.35 11.74
CA ARG A 107 8.66 4.01 12.09
C ARG A 107 9.84 3.20 11.58
N LEU A 108 10.68 3.83 10.77
CA LEU A 108 11.88 3.22 10.18
C LEU A 108 13.17 3.80 10.78
N CYS A 109 13.12 5.01 11.37
CA CYS A 109 14.28 5.67 11.95
C CYS A 109 14.12 5.93 13.45
N TYR A 110 15.12 5.53 14.23
CA TYR A 110 15.12 5.59 15.70
C TYR A 110 16.23 6.49 16.27
N LYS A 111 16.85 7.33 15.42
CA LYS A 111 18.04 8.11 15.79
C LYS A 111 17.75 9.33 16.69
N LYS A 112 16.51 9.84 16.72
CA LYS A 112 16.15 11.12 17.36
C LYS A 112 14.83 11.02 18.12
N GLU A 113 14.89 10.56 19.37
CA GLU A 113 13.68 10.32 20.16
C GLU A 113 12.88 11.58 20.47
N GLU A 114 13.54 12.72 20.77
CA GLU A 114 12.84 14.00 21.00
C GLU A 114 12.03 14.46 19.78
N ALA A 115 12.53 14.19 18.56
CA ALA A 115 11.81 14.51 17.34
C ALA A 115 10.63 13.54 17.12
N HIS A 116 10.82 12.25 17.40
CA HIS A 116 9.73 11.27 17.40
C HIS A 116 8.61 11.65 18.36
N GLU A 117 8.94 12.01 19.62
CA GLU A 117 7.96 12.45 20.61
C GLU A 117 7.15 13.66 20.12
N SER A 118 7.81 14.62 19.45
CA SER A 118 7.13 15.78 18.87
C SER A 118 6.18 15.39 17.72
N ILE A 119 6.62 14.51 16.82
CA ILE A 119 5.81 14.07 15.67
C ILE A 119 4.63 13.22 16.15
N TRP A 120 4.87 12.32 17.11
CA TRP A 120 3.83 11.48 17.70
C TRP A 120 2.81 12.31 18.48
N SER A 121 3.26 13.28 19.29
CA SER A 121 2.34 14.19 20.00
C SER A 121 1.46 14.98 19.01
N HIS A 122 2.01 15.39 17.87
CA HIS A 122 1.22 16.06 16.84
C HIS A 122 0.21 15.10 16.20
N ASN A 123 0.57 13.84 15.94
CA ASN A 123 -0.39 12.81 15.50
C ASN A 123 -1.56 12.64 16.47
N GLU A 124 -1.32 12.71 17.79
CA GLU A 124 -2.40 12.63 18.79
C GLU A 124 -3.39 13.82 18.71
N ASP A 125 -2.95 14.96 18.17
CA ASP A 125 -3.78 16.15 17.97
C ASP A 125 -4.56 16.11 16.63
N VAL A 126 -3.90 15.70 15.54
CA VAL A 126 -4.47 15.75 14.17
C VAL A 126 -5.01 14.42 13.65
N ALA A 127 -4.76 13.32 14.37
CA ALA A 127 -5.14 11.97 14.00
C ALA A 127 -4.73 11.59 12.56
N TYR A 128 -3.41 11.65 12.25
CA TYR A 128 -2.94 11.04 10.99
C TYR A 128 -3.29 9.56 10.96
N VAL A 129 -3.13 8.90 12.10
CA VAL A 129 -3.60 7.53 12.34
C VAL A 129 -4.59 7.56 13.50
N GLY A 130 -5.78 7.02 13.26
CA GLY A 130 -6.94 6.99 14.13
C GLY A 130 -6.87 5.91 15.22
N PRO A 131 -7.91 5.84 16.06
CA PRO A 131 -7.97 4.97 17.24
C PRO A 131 -7.76 3.47 17.00
N ASP A 132 -8.26 2.93 15.88
CA ASP A 132 -8.08 1.53 15.48
C ASP A 132 -6.86 1.30 14.56
N GLY A 133 -6.10 2.36 14.27
CA GLY A 133 -4.90 2.32 13.46
C GLY A 133 -3.76 1.54 14.11
N VAL A 134 -2.94 0.92 13.26
CA VAL A 134 -1.83 0.06 13.69
C VAL A 134 -0.55 0.87 13.76
N VAL A 135 0.18 0.72 14.86
CA VAL A 135 1.48 1.38 15.09
C VAL A 135 2.59 0.33 15.05
N LEU A 136 3.43 0.43 14.02
CA LEU A 136 4.62 -0.39 13.80
C LEU A 136 5.87 0.41 14.24
N ASP A 137 6.13 0.44 15.54
CA ASP A 137 7.19 1.24 16.16
C ASP A 137 8.24 0.39 16.91
N ASP A 138 8.69 -0.70 16.31
CA ASP A 138 9.68 -1.60 16.91
C ASP A 138 11.05 -1.51 16.23
N GLU A 139 12.07 -0.98 16.95
CA GLU A 139 13.44 -0.79 16.42
C GLU A 139 14.09 -2.13 16.04
N GLU A 140 13.86 -3.21 16.79
CA GLU A 140 14.47 -4.50 16.52
C GLU A 140 13.92 -5.13 15.22
N ILE A 141 12.69 -4.77 14.87
CA ILE A 141 12.00 -5.29 13.69
C ILE A 141 12.19 -4.39 12.47
N PHE A 142 11.99 -3.07 12.62
CA PHE A 142 11.92 -2.12 11.51
C PHE A 142 13.08 -1.14 11.43
N GLY A 143 13.91 -1.05 12.48
CA GLY A 143 15.01 -0.08 12.56
C GLY A 143 15.99 -0.20 11.39
N GLY A 144 16.09 0.86 10.59
CA GLY A 144 17.01 0.95 9.47
C GLY A 144 16.57 0.17 8.21
N LEU A 145 15.35 -0.36 8.18
CA LEU A 145 14.77 -0.92 6.96
C LEU A 145 14.36 0.18 5.98
N ASP A 146 14.35 -0.18 4.70
CA ASP A 146 13.62 0.59 3.71
C ASP A 146 12.15 0.14 3.64
N LEU A 147 11.33 0.90 2.92
CA LEU A 147 9.90 0.67 2.82
C LEU A 147 9.54 -0.70 2.23
N ALA A 148 10.30 -1.16 1.24
CA ALA A 148 10.05 -2.43 0.58
C ALA A 148 10.38 -3.60 1.53
N ALA A 149 11.49 -3.51 2.28
CA ALA A 149 11.87 -4.49 3.28
C ALA A 149 10.86 -4.54 4.44
N ALA A 150 10.34 -3.40 4.89
CA ALA A 150 9.28 -3.36 5.90
C ALA A 150 8.00 -4.04 5.41
N LEU A 151 7.59 -3.79 4.16
CA LEU A 151 6.43 -4.45 3.56
C LEU A 151 6.65 -5.97 3.38
N GLU A 152 7.86 -6.43 3.06
CA GLU A 152 8.18 -7.86 2.98
C GLU A 152 8.06 -8.58 4.34
N ILE A 153 8.26 -7.89 5.46
CA ILE A 153 8.06 -8.43 6.82
C ILE A 153 6.58 -8.51 7.18
N PHE A 154 5.79 -7.54 6.73
CA PHE A 154 4.36 -7.43 7.03
C PHE A 154 3.49 -7.21 5.76
N PRO A 155 3.49 -8.18 4.83
CA PRO A 155 2.81 -8.03 3.53
C PRO A 155 1.28 -8.04 3.64
N GLU A 156 0.73 -8.53 4.74
CA GLU A 156 -0.70 -8.71 4.99
C GLU A 156 -1.50 -7.43 4.90
N ARG A 157 -0.85 -6.29 5.15
CA ARG A 157 -1.47 -4.98 4.95
C ARG A 157 -1.94 -4.78 3.50
N VAL A 158 -1.25 -5.39 2.54
CA VAL A 158 -1.59 -5.37 1.12
C VAL A 158 -2.27 -6.66 0.67
N THR A 159 -1.89 -7.82 1.23
CA THR A 159 -2.29 -9.11 0.66
C THR A 159 -3.59 -9.69 1.20
N ASN A 160 -4.01 -9.28 2.41
CA ASN A 160 -5.22 -9.82 3.03
C ASN A 160 -6.51 -9.19 2.51
N GLU A 161 -6.41 -8.06 1.81
CA GLU A 161 -7.59 -7.33 1.33
C GLU A 161 -7.68 -7.24 -0.19
N GLY A 162 -8.93 -7.22 -0.61
CA GLY A 162 -9.42 -6.83 -1.91
C GLY A 162 -10.72 -7.60 -2.17
N SER A 163 -11.82 -6.89 -2.40
CA SER A 163 -12.98 -7.55 -3.01
C SER A 163 -12.78 -7.60 -4.52
N SER A 164 -13.38 -8.58 -5.20
CA SER A 164 -13.46 -8.55 -6.67
C SER A 164 -14.13 -7.27 -7.20
N GLY A 165 -14.87 -6.54 -6.35
CA GLY A 165 -15.40 -5.22 -6.66
C GLY A 165 -14.32 -4.15 -6.84
N HIS A 166 -13.21 -4.21 -6.09
CA HIS A 166 -12.09 -3.27 -6.20
C HIS A 166 -11.39 -3.39 -7.56
N ILE A 167 -11.08 -4.60 -8.00
CA ILE A 167 -10.49 -4.84 -9.34
C ILE A 167 -11.42 -4.35 -10.43
N LYS A 168 -12.72 -4.71 -10.37
CA LYS A 168 -13.68 -4.26 -11.37
C LYS A 168 -13.72 -2.74 -11.49
N LEU A 169 -13.79 -2.05 -10.36
CA LEU A 169 -13.76 -0.58 -10.33
C LEU A 169 -12.49 -0.03 -10.99
N ARG A 170 -11.31 -0.58 -10.67
CA ARG A 170 -10.05 -0.18 -11.29
C ARG A 170 -10.05 -0.36 -12.80
N GLU A 171 -10.44 -1.53 -13.30
CA GLU A 171 -10.45 -1.83 -14.74
C GLU A 171 -11.52 -1.03 -15.49
N GLU A 172 -12.69 -0.80 -14.88
CA GLU A 172 -13.75 0.06 -15.43
C GLU A 172 -13.28 1.50 -15.51
N THR A 173 -12.66 2.02 -14.44
CA THR A 173 -12.10 3.38 -14.40
C THR A 173 -11.03 3.57 -15.48
N LEU A 174 -10.14 2.58 -15.68
CA LEU A 174 -9.15 2.64 -16.76
C LEU A 174 -9.81 2.68 -18.14
N ARG A 175 -10.81 1.83 -18.37
CA ARG A 175 -11.53 1.76 -19.64
C ARG A 175 -12.27 3.06 -19.94
N GLU A 176 -12.94 3.65 -18.95
CA GLU A 176 -13.62 4.94 -19.07
C GLU A 176 -12.63 6.05 -19.46
N ILE A 177 -11.51 6.16 -18.74
CA ILE A 177 -10.47 7.16 -19.05
C ILE A 177 -9.93 6.98 -20.47
N LEU A 178 -9.70 5.75 -20.92
CA LEU A 178 -9.20 5.50 -22.27
C LEU A 178 -10.26 5.79 -23.35
N GLY A 179 -11.53 5.50 -23.09
CA GLY A 179 -12.63 5.89 -23.97
C GLY A 179 -12.77 7.41 -24.09
N ASP A 180 -12.74 8.13 -22.96
CA ASP A 180 -12.78 9.60 -22.95
C ASP A 180 -11.62 10.22 -23.73
N LEU A 181 -10.43 9.60 -23.70
CA LEU A 181 -9.28 10.06 -24.47
C LEU A 181 -9.39 9.81 -25.97
N GLU A 182 -10.16 8.80 -26.39
CA GLU A 182 -10.50 8.58 -27.80
C GLU A 182 -11.56 9.58 -28.30
N ASP A 183 -12.47 10.00 -27.42
CA ASP A 183 -13.60 10.88 -27.74
C ASP A 183 -13.31 12.40 -27.58
N ASP A 184 -12.23 12.80 -26.88
CA ASP A 184 -11.79 14.21 -26.72
C ASP A 184 -11.26 14.81 -28.04
N THR A 185 -12.18 15.04 -28.96
CA THR A 185 -11.98 15.66 -30.28
C THR A 185 -12.14 17.18 -30.25
N GLY A 186 -12.43 17.77 -29.08
CA GLY A 186 -12.70 19.21 -28.90
C GLY A 186 -14.00 19.70 -29.54
N SER A 187 -14.81 18.80 -30.14
CA SER A 187 -16.06 19.16 -30.80
C SER A 187 -17.18 19.35 -29.77
N GLY A 188 -17.36 20.58 -29.29
CA GLY A 188 -18.43 20.92 -28.34
C GLY A 188 -18.15 22.15 -27.47
N GLU A 189 -16.94 22.70 -27.51
CA GLU A 189 -16.52 23.81 -26.65
C GLU A 189 -16.88 25.19 -27.21
N GLU A 190 -17.44 25.26 -28.42
CA GLU A 190 -17.78 26.53 -29.09
C GLU A 190 -18.75 27.37 -28.23
N ASP A 191 -19.67 26.70 -27.53
CA ASP A 191 -20.71 27.31 -26.68
C ASP A 191 -20.26 27.61 -25.24
N TYR A 192 -19.03 27.26 -24.85
CA TYR A 192 -18.53 27.56 -23.50
C TYR A 192 -18.21 29.05 -23.35
N SER A 193 -18.35 29.57 -22.11
CA SER A 193 -17.87 30.91 -21.79
C SER A 193 -16.34 30.97 -21.89
N ASP A 194 -15.79 32.17 -22.10
CA ASP A 194 -14.35 32.37 -22.23
C ASP A 194 -13.59 31.90 -20.97
N ASP A 195 -14.15 32.11 -19.78
CA ASP A 195 -13.57 31.62 -18.51
C ASP A 195 -13.48 30.08 -18.44
N ILE A 196 -14.49 29.38 -18.96
CA ILE A 196 -14.49 27.91 -19.01
C ILE A 196 -13.48 27.43 -20.05
N LYS A 197 -13.41 28.09 -21.21
CA LYS A 197 -12.44 27.79 -22.27
C LYS A 197 -11.01 27.98 -21.77
N GLU A 198 -10.72 29.03 -21.01
CA GLU A 198 -9.42 29.27 -20.40
C GLU A 198 -9.06 28.15 -19.41
N LYS A 199 -9.95 27.79 -18.50
CA LYS A 199 -9.72 26.67 -17.56
C LYS A 199 -9.51 25.33 -18.26
N VAL A 200 -10.28 25.03 -19.31
CA VAL A 200 -10.10 23.81 -20.11
C VAL A 200 -8.75 23.82 -20.83
N ALA A 201 -8.34 24.96 -21.38
CA ALA A 201 -7.03 25.12 -22.01
C ALA A 201 -5.87 24.96 -21.02
N GLU A 202 -5.98 25.53 -19.82
CA GLU A 202 -5.01 25.33 -18.73
C GLU A 202 -4.92 23.86 -18.32
N PHE A 203 -6.05 23.19 -18.16
CA PHE A 203 -6.11 21.78 -17.83
C PHE A 203 -5.48 20.90 -18.92
N ARG A 204 -5.77 21.19 -20.20
CA ARG A 204 -5.11 20.53 -21.35
C ARG A 204 -3.61 20.80 -21.37
N ALA A 205 -3.18 22.03 -21.11
CA ALA A 205 -1.76 22.38 -21.06
C ALA A 205 -1.04 21.65 -19.90
N SER A 206 -1.70 21.49 -18.75
CA SER A 206 -1.19 20.70 -17.63
C SER A 206 -1.05 19.22 -18.00
N ARG A 207 -2.08 18.63 -18.62
CA ARG A 207 -2.06 17.25 -19.14
C ARG A 207 -1.01 17.04 -20.24
N ALA A 208 -0.75 18.04 -21.08
CA ALA A 208 0.29 17.97 -22.09
C ALA A 208 1.70 17.95 -21.48
N LYS A 209 1.91 18.66 -20.36
CA LYS A 209 3.17 18.67 -19.62
C LYS A 209 3.40 17.39 -18.82
N ASN A 210 2.33 16.82 -18.25
CA ASN A 210 2.36 15.54 -17.57
C ASN A 210 1.23 14.64 -18.07
N PRO A 211 1.50 13.81 -19.10
CA PRO A 211 0.51 12.93 -19.70
C PRO A 211 -0.11 11.91 -18.72
N LEU A 212 0.53 11.65 -17.58
CA LEU A 212 0.04 10.69 -16.60
C LEU A 212 -1.07 11.27 -15.70
N LEU A 213 -1.29 12.59 -15.71
CA LEU A 213 -2.35 13.24 -14.92
C LEU A 213 -3.75 12.74 -15.27
N LYS A 214 -3.97 12.41 -16.55
CA LYS A 214 -5.26 11.89 -17.02
C LYS A 214 -5.62 10.54 -16.38
N TYR A 215 -4.64 9.82 -15.83
CA TYR A 215 -4.83 8.54 -15.15
C TYR A 215 -4.96 8.67 -13.62
N GLY A 216 -5.09 9.90 -13.07
CA GLY A 216 -5.20 10.12 -11.62
C GLY A 216 -6.29 9.29 -10.95
N LEU A 217 -7.49 9.21 -11.54
CA LEU A 217 -8.59 8.39 -11.05
C LEU A 217 -8.26 6.88 -11.10
N TYR A 218 -7.61 6.42 -12.17
CA TYR A 218 -7.15 5.03 -12.27
C TYR A 218 -6.12 4.70 -11.19
N HIS A 219 -5.13 5.58 -10.99
CA HIS A 219 -4.14 5.43 -9.92
C HIS A 219 -4.83 5.31 -8.57
N ALA A 220 -5.78 6.20 -8.27
CA ALA A 220 -6.54 6.13 -7.03
C ALA A 220 -7.32 4.82 -6.90
N ALA A 221 -7.96 4.34 -7.97
CA ALA A 221 -8.65 3.05 -7.97
C ALA A 221 -7.70 1.84 -7.78
N CYS A 222 -6.40 1.99 -8.00
CA CYS A 222 -5.43 0.92 -7.74
C CYS A 222 -5.05 0.77 -6.26
N VAL A 223 -5.22 1.82 -5.46
CA VAL A 223 -4.77 1.81 -4.07
C VAL A 223 -5.61 0.84 -3.25
N VAL A 224 -4.95 0.00 -2.45
CA VAL A 224 -5.59 -0.89 -1.47
C VAL A 224 -5.36 -0.44 -0.03
N THR A 225 -4.28 0.30 0.25
CA THR A 225 -3.98 0.78 1.60
C THR A 225 -2.97 1.93 1.58
N HIS A 226 -2.78 2.57 2.72
CA HIS A 226 -1.78 3.62 2.93
C HIS A 226 -1.04 3.47 4.26
N ALA A 227 0.07 4.20 4.41
CA ALA A 227 0.80 4.37 5.66
C ALA A 227 1.42 5.77 5.79
N PHE A 228 1.59 6.20 7.03
CA PHE A 228 2.46 7.30 7.42
C PHE A 228 3.79 6.73 7.90
N VAL A 229 4.86 7.14 7.24
CA VAL A 229 6.20 6.62 7.48
C VAL A 229 7.06 7.69 8.15
N GLU A 230 7.56 7.35 9.33
CA GLU A 230 8.53 8.14 10.08
C GLU A 230 9.94 7.62 9.77
N ASP A 231 10.60 8.29 8.82
CA ASP A 231 11.98 8.02 8.41
C ASP A 231 12.94 9.14 8.87
N GLU A 232 14.20 9.07 8.42
CA GLU A 232 15.22 10.06 8.81
C GLU A 232 14.84 11.49 8.39
N VAL A 233 14.15 11.65 7.25
CA VAL A 233 13.71 12.97 6.76
C VAL A 233 12.60 13.54 7.65
N ALA A 234 11.67 12.70 8.11
CA ALA A 234 10.63 13.14 9.05
C ALA A 234 11.25 13.68 10.35
N LEU A 235 12.23 12.96 10.90
CA LEU A 235 12.96 13.36 12.11
C LEU A 235 13.84 14.62 11.93
N ASP A 236 14.13 15.00 10.69
CA ASP A 236 14.83 16.24 10.33
C ASP A 236 13.87 17.42 10.09
N GLY A 237 12.56 17.22 10.31
CA GLY A 237 11.52 18.23 10.11
C GLY A 237 10.98 18.31 8.68
N GLY A 238 11.23 17.30 7.85
CA GLY A 238 10.75 17.23 6.47
C GLY A 238 9.34 16.66 6.29
N GLY A 239 8.62 16.40 7.39
CA GLY A 239 7.28 15.81 7.38
C GLY A 239 7.27 14.28 7.24
N LEU A 240 6.17 13.67 7.70
CA LEU A 240 5.91 12.24 7.51
C LEU A 240 5.76 11.93 6.02
N LEU A 241 6.26 10.77 5.59
CA LEU A 241 6.00 10.29 4.23
C LEU A 241 4.67 9.53 4.22
N HIS A 242 3.68 10.07 3.52
CA HIS A 242 2.42 9.37 3.25
C HIS A 242 2.59 8.53 1.99
N VAL A 243 2.39 7.21 2.09
CA VAL A 243 2.55 6.27 0.99
C VAL A 243 1.26 5.50 0.73
N PHE A 244 0.93 5.30 -0.54
CA PHE A 244 -0.22 4.51 -1.00
C PHE A 244 0.26 3.31 -1.81
N TRP A 245 -0.23 2.12 -1.49
CA TRP A 245 0.16 0.87 -2.17
C TRP A 245 -0.98 0.25 -2.97
N ASP A 246 -0.62 -0.43 -4.05
CA ASP A 246 -1.52 -1.30 -4.82
C ASP A 246 -1.56 -2.73 -4.26
N ASP A 247 -2.38 -3.58 -4.89
CA ASP A 247 -2.54 -4.99 -4.54
C ASP A 247 -1.27 -5.85 -4.73
N CYS A 248 -0.21 -5.30 -5.30
CA CYS A 248 1.07 -5.97 -5.48
C CYS A 248 2.16 -5.40 -4.56
N GLY A 249 1.84 -4.41 -3.73
CA GLY A 249 2.80 -3.73 -2.86
C GLY A 249 3.65 -2.69 -3.59
N ASN A 250 3.29 -2.32 -4.83
CA ASN A 250 3.92 -1.21 -5.50
C ASN A 250 3.41 0.10 -4.91
N VAL A 251 4.31 1.06 -4.75
CA VAL A 251 3.90 2.44 -4.47
C VAL A 251 3.10 2.95 -5.66
N VAL A 252 1.88 3.43 -5.40
CA VAL A 252 1.08 4.15 -6.39
C VAL A 252 1.51 5.59 -6.40
N ARG A 253 1.43 6.24 -5.23
CA ARG A 253 1.91 7.60 -4.99
C ARG A 253 2.45 7.73 -3.58
N GLN A 254 3.32 8.72 -3.39
CA GLN A 254 3.81 9.13 -2.09
C GLN A 254 4.10 10.62 -2.03
N TRP A 255 3.96 11.23 -0.86
CA TRP A 255 4.34 12.63 -0.63
C TRP A 255 4.70 12.88 0.83
N ARG A 256 5.36 14.01 1.08
CA ARG A 256 5.57 14.51 2.44
C ARG A 256 4.36 15.30 2.86
N VAL A 257 3.83 14.99 4.04
CA VAL A 257 2.75 15.77 4.64
C VAL A 257 3.32 17.12 5.05
N GLU A 258 2.66 18.18 4.61
CA GLU A 258 2.98 19.55 5.02
C GLU A 258 2.27 19.83 6.36
N ASP A 259 2.99 20.39 7.33
CA ASP A 259 2.45 20.85 8.61
C ASP A 259 1.88 22.27 8.45
N ASP A 260 0.93 22.41 7.53
CA ASP A 260 0.28 23.70 7.20
C ASP A 260 -1.08 23.88 7.89
N GLY A 261 -1.55 22.85 8.62
CA GLY A 261 -2.79 22.85 9.38
C GLY A 261 -4.06 22.86 8.53
N VAL A 262 -3.97 22.41 7.27
CA VAL A 262 -5.11 22.41 6.32
C VAL A 262 -5.76 21.03 6.17
N GLU A 263 -5.07 19.94 6.52
CA GLU A 263 -5.54 18.56 6.34
C GLU A 263 -5.39 17.74 7.64
N ASP A 264 -6.26 18.04 8.61
CA ASP A 264 -6.30 17.35 9.91
C ASP A 264 -7.36 16.23 9.83
N ASN A 265 -6.92 14.96 9.97
CA ASN A 265 -7.69 13.68 9.88
C ASN A 265 -7.63 12.96 8.52
N PHE A 266 -6.46 12.43 8.18
CA PHE A 266 -6.26 11.64 6.95
C PHE A 266 -6.93 10.27 6.96
N ASP A 267 -7.14 9.65 8.13
CA ASP A 267 -7.89 8.40 8.21
C ASP A 267 -9.38 8.62 7.90
N GLY A 268 -9.94 9.72 8.39
CA GLY A 268 -11.25 10.19 7.95
C GLY A 268 -11.29 10.43 6.44
N ALA A 269 -10.29 11.14 5.91
CA ALA A 269 -10.18 11.37 4.48
C ALA A 269 -10.06 10.06 3.68
N TRP A 270 -9.32 9.07 4.19
CA TRP A 270 -9.19 7.72 3.63
C TRP A 270 -10.54 7.03 3.52
N ALA A 271 -11.26 6.92 4.66
CA ALA A 271 -12.57 6.28 4.75
C ALA A 271 -13.63 6.98 3.87
N GLU A 272 -13.61 8.31 3.80
CA GLU A 272 -14.53 9.10 2.96
C GLU A 272 -14.12 9.12 1.48
N GLY A 273 -12.88 8.71 1.16
CA GLY A 273 -12.34 8.74 -0.20
C GLY A 273 -11.92 10.12 -0.69
N ALA A 274 -11.82 11.12 0.19
CA ALA A 274 -11.47 12.50 -0.16
C ALA A 274 -10.04 12.62 -0.73
N TRP A 275 -9.13 11.75 -0.30
CA TRP A 275 -7.75 11.65 -0.81
C TRP A 275 -7.65 11.41 -2.32
N LYS A 276 -8.71 10.91 -2.96
CA LYS A 276 -8.73 10.68 -4.42
C LYS A 276 -8.57 11.97 -5.21
N GLU A 277 -9.00 13.12 -4.66
CA GLU A 277 -8.80 14.42 -5.31
C GLU A 277 -7.31 14.79 -5.40
N ASN A 278 -6.50 14.41 -4.41
CA ASN A 278 -5.05 14.61 -4.43
C ASN A 278 -4.39 13.88 -5.60
N PHE A 279 -4.91 12.73 -6.01
CA PHE A 279 -4.43 11.99 -7.18
C PHE A 279 -4.80 12.66 -8.50
N ILE A 280 -5.98 13.28 -8.58
CA ILE A 280 -6.42 14.08 -9.74
C ILE A 280 -5.55 15.34 -9.86
N ASN A 281 -5.21 15.95 -8.73
CA ASN A 281 -4.38 17.15 -8.63
C ASN A 281 -2.87 16.88 -8.69
N ALA A 282 -2.46 15.64 -9.01
CA ALA A 282 -1.07 15.27 -9.18
C ALA A 282 -0.18 15.34 -7.94
N ILE A 283 -0.77 15.39 -6.74
CA ILE A 283 0.01 15.52 -5.52
C ILE A 283 0.97 14.33 -5.39
N GLY A 284 2.20 14.65 -4.97
CA GLY A 284 3.23 13.67 -4.72
C GLY A 284 3.88 13.05 -5.95
N GLU A 285 4.82 12.18 -5.65
CA GLU A 285 5.59 11.40 -6.60
C GLU A 285 4.81 10.15 -6.99
N LEU A 286 4.72 9.89 -8.31
CA LEU A 286 4.12 8.67 -8.83
C LEU A 286 5.13 7.53 -8.73
N GLY A 287 4.67 6.35 -8.29
CA GLY A 287 5.56 5.21 -8.16
C GLY A 287 5.98 4.60 -9.49
N PRO A 288 7.13 3.90 -9.54
CA PRO A 288 7.73 3.41 -10.79
C PRO A 288 6.83 2.48 -11.61
N ALA A 289 5.99 1.69 -10.96
CA ALA A 289 5.07 0.77 -11.63
C ALA A 289 4.04 1.50 -12.52
N TYR A 290 3.77 2.77 -12.25
CA TYR A 290 2.76 3.59 -12.91
C TYR A 290 3.33 4.56 -13.95
N HIS A 291 4.65 4.63 -14.08
CA HIS A 291 5.30 5.37 -15.17
C HIS A 291 5.14 4.66 -16.51
N GLU A 292 5.45 5.38 -17.60
CA GLU A 292 5.47 4.80 -18.94
C GLU A 292 6.42 3.59 -19.01
N GLY A 293 5.93 2.47 -19.54
CA GLY A 293 6.61 1.17 -19.58
C GLY A 293 6.56 0.39 -18.26
N GLY A 294 5.99 0.95 -17.21
CA GLY A 294 5.71 0.27 -15.95
C GLY A 294 4.55 -0.72 -16.07
N MET A 295 4.49 -1.68 -15.14
CA MET A 295 3.48 -2.76 -15.18
C MET A 295 2.02 -2.28 -15.02
N ARG A 296 1.81 -1.11 -14.42
CA ARG A 296 0.52 -0.42 -14.24
C ARG A 296 0.52 0.95 -14.93
N GLY A 297 1.44 1.17 -15.87
CA GLY A 297 1.56 2.43 -16.60
C GLY A 297 1.29 2.26 -18.09
N PRO A 298 1.19 3.38 -18.83
CA PRO A 298 0.99 3.33 -20.27
C PRO A 298 2.25 2.80 -21.01
N PRO A 299 2.10 2.23 -22.21
CA PRO A 299 0.84 1.83 -22.82
C PRO A 299 0.20 0.70 -22.02
N TYR A 300 -1.08 0.85 -21.69
CA TYR A 300 -1.82 -0.18 -20.99
C TYR A 300 -2.06 -1.35 -21.95
N ASN A 301 -1.63 -2.55 -21.55
CA ASN A 301 -1.98 -3.78 -22.25
C ASN A 301 -3.39 -4.18 -21.80
N ILE A 302 -4.40 -3.75 -22.55
CA ILE A 302 -5.80 -4.19 -22.37
C ILE A 302 -6.09 -5.33 -23.35
#